data_AF-A0A7S2USU7-F1
#
_entry.id   AF-A0A7S2USU7-F1
#
_cell.length_a   1.000
_cell.length_b   1.000
_cell.length_c   1.000
_cell.angle_alpha   90.00
_cell.angle_beta   90.00
_cell.angle_gamma   90.00
#
_symmetry.space_group_name_H-M   'P 1'
#
loop_
_entity.id
_entity.type
_entity.pdbx_description
1 polymer ?
#
loop_
_entity_poly.entity_id
_entity_poly.type
_entity_poly.pdbx_seq_one_letter_code
_entity_poly.pdbx_strand_id
1 'polypeptide(L)'
;HLGEFVNRFHKGSLVMQPVGDASGDGEKDLPPSVVGEPVLFGAVSGMIGAIFTLTPEAYMFFHHLQWALTRVIQGVGGLQHNLWRSYTSHRRQARARNFIDGDLVESFLDLPREKMDEVLQFMKEGPPASQSDDVITRTGASNSSEELTVDRVCRRVEEMTRMH
;
A
#
# COMPACT_ATOMS: atom_id res chain seq x y z
N HIS A 1 5.35 -4.45 10.89
CA HIS A 1 6.72 -4.71 11.34
C HIS A 1 7.64 -4.51 10.15
N LEU A 2 8.45 -3.46 10.18
CA LEU A 2 9.26 -3.08 9.02
C LEU A 2 10.42 -4.07 8.78
N GLY A 3 10.97 -4.64 9.85
CA GLY A 3 12.18 -5.47 9.80
C GLY A 3 13.47 -4.66 9.86
N GLU A 4 13.38 -3.33 9.87
CA GLU A 4 14.50 -2.40 9.82
C GLU A 4 14.62 -1.55 11.08
N PHE A 5 15.85 -1.11 11.36
CA PHE A 5 16.14 -0.13 12.40
C PHE A 5 16.24 1.27 11.80
N VAL A 6 15.15 2.05 11.90
CA VAL A 6 15.07 3.41 11.37
C VAL A 6 15.85 4.40 12.25
N ASN A 7 16.77 5.14 11.65
CA ASN A 7 17.58 6.15 12.34
C ASN A 7 17.05 7.58 12.17
N ARG A 8 16.46 7.90 11.02
CA ARG A 8 16.02 9.27 10.72
C ARG A 8 14.78 9.28 9.85
N PHE A 9 13.86 10.20 10.16
CA PHE A 9 12.72 10.58 9.32
C PHE A 9 12.95 11.99 8.77
N HIS A 10 12.49 12.23 7.55
CA HIS A 10 12.54 13.53 6.88
C HIS A 10 11.32 13.73 6.00
N LYS A 11 10.61 14.86 6.15
CA LYS A 11 9.49 15.20 5.27
C LYS A 11 10.01 15.60 3.88
N GLY A 12 9.42 15.07 2.83
CA GLY A 12 9.83 15.36 1.44
C GLY A 12 9.64 14.18 0.50
N SER A 13 9.94 14.38 -0.76
CA SER A 13 9.92 13.37 -1.82
C SER A 13 11.20 13.44 -2.65
N LEU A 14 11.59 12.32 -3.26
CA LEU A 14 12.70 12.25 -4.22
C LEU A 14 12.23 12.40 -5.67
N VAL A 15 10.91 12.34 -5.90
CA VAL A 15 10.32 12.46 -7.24
C VAL A 15 10.28 13.93 -7.66
N MET A 16 10.62 14.20 -8.92
CA MET A 16 10.46 15.53 -9.51
C MET A 16 8.98 15.91 -9.52
N GLN A 17 8.61 16.88 -8.69
CA GLN A 17 7.31 17.55 -8.79
C GLN A 17 7.38 18.48 -10.00
N PRO A 18 6.36 18.48 -10.89
CA PRO A 18 6.27 19.49 -11.93
C PRO A 18 6.38 20.86 -11.27
N VAL A 19 7.32 21.67 -11.73
CA VAL A 19 7.49 23.04 -11.22
C VAL A 19 6.37 23.88 -11.83
N GLY A 20 5.19 23.84 -11.22
CA GLY A 20 4.11 24.80 -11.46
C GLY A 20 4.36 26.06 -10.62
N ASP A 21 4.58 27.17 -11.32
CA ASP A 21 4.86 28.54 -10.88
C ASP A 21 4.91 28.87 -9.38
N ALA A 22 6.03 29.50 -9.00
CA ALA A 22 6.38 30.05 -7.69
C ALA A 22 5.51 31.24 -7.22
N SER A 23 4.19 31.14 -7.41
CA SER A 23 3.18 32.00 -6.79
C SER A 23 2.45 31.16 -5.75
N GLY A 24 2.76 31.43 -4.49
CA GLY A 24 2.36 30.63 -3.34
C GLY A 24 0.85 30.42 -3.25
N ASP A 25 0.46 29.18 -3.55
CA ASP A 25 -0.60 28.38 -2.94
C ASP A 25 -0.40 26.92 -3.41
N GLY A 26 0.86 26.45 -3.33
CA GLY A 26 1.36 25.25 -3.98
C GLY A 26 0.64 23.97 -3.56
N GLU A 27 -0.44 23.66 -4.27
CA GLU A 27 -1.02 22.33 -4.33
C GLU A 27 0.06 21.43 -4.95
N LYS A 28 0.82 20.75 -4.08
CA LYS A 28 1.79 19.75 -4.51
C LYS A 28 1.03 18.75 -5.39
N ASP A 29 1.49 18.56 -6.63
CA ASP A 29 1.01 17.54 -7.57
C ASP A 29 1.27 16.12 -7.03
N LEU A 30 0.64 15.78 -5.91
CA LEU A 30 0.58 14.45 -5.36
C LEU A 30 -0.56 13.71 -6.05
N PRO A 31 -0.42 12.40 -6.28
CA PRO A 31 -1.51 11.63 -6.85
C PRO A 31 -2.75 11.72 -5.95
N PRO A 32 -3.98 11.70 -6.50
CA PRO A 32 -5.23 11.84 -5.73
C PRO A 32 -5.41 10.81 -4.60
N SER A 33 -4.65 9.70 -4.66
CA SER A 33 -4.64 8.65 -3.65
C SER A 33 -3.89 9.02 -2.37
N VAL A 34 -3.11 10.12 -2.35
CA VAL A 34 -2.25 10.53 -1.22
C VAL A 34 -2.67 11.88 -0.66
N VAL A 35 -2.54 12.02 0.66
CA VAL A 35 -2.79 13.26 1.39
C VAL A 35 -1.57 13.66 2.21
N GLY A 36 -1.34 14.97 2.31
CA GLY A 36 -0.24 15.51 3.11
C GLY A 36 1.15 15.27 2.50
N GLU A 37 2.17 15.67 3.24
CA GLU A 37 3.55 15.57 2.79
C GLU A 37 4.14 14.17 3.05
N PRO A 38 4.75 13.52 2.04
CA PRO A 38 5.42 12.23 2.24
C PRO A 38 6.58 12.32 3.24
N VAL A 39 6.89 11.19 3.88
CA VAL A 39 8.00 11.09 4.82
C VAL A 39 9.00 10.05 4.33
N LEU A 40 10.21 10.47 4.06
CA LEU A 40 11.35 9.59 3.81
C LEU A 40 11.94 9.12 5.14
N PHE A 41 12.49 7.92 5.16
CA PHE A 41 13.27 7.43 6.28
C PHE A 41 14.52 6.68 5.82
N GLY A 42 15.56 6.75 6.65
CA GLY A 42 16.79 5.98 6.46
C GLY A 42 17.01 5.00 7.61
N ALA A 43 17.36 3.76 7.28
CA ALA A 43 17.65 2.69 8.23
C ALA A 43 19.15 2.37 8.34
N VAL A 44 19.53 1.67 9.40
CA VAL A 44 20.92 1.23 9.67
C VAL A 44 21.48 0.36 8.54
N SER A 45 20.64 -0.45 7.90
CA SER A 45 21.02 -1.33 6.78
C SER A 45 21.41 -0.57 5.50
N GLY A 46 21.15 0.74 5.44
CA GLY A 46 21.25 1.53 4.21
C GLY A 46 19.94 1.58 3.41
N MET A 47 18.87 0.88 3.85
CA MET A 47 17.55 1.07 3.25
C MET A 47 17.10 2.52 3.38
N ILE A 48 16.64 3.09 2.27
CA ILE A 48 15.85 4.32 2.23
C ILE A 48 14.43 3.91 1.87
N GLY A 49 13.45 4.32 2.68
CA GLY A 49 12.04 4.07 2.41
C GLY A 49 11.21 5.34 2.47
N ALA A 50 9.97 5.25 1.99
CA ALA A 50 9.02 6.34 1.98
C ALA A 50 7.70 5.91 2.65
N ILE A 51 7.04 6.86 3.32
CA ILE A 51 5.74 6.69 3.95
C ILE A 51 4.80 7.71 3.33
N PHE A 52 3.73 7.22 2.71
CA PHE A 52 2.66 8.00 2.12
C PHE A 52 1.39 7.84 2.94
N THR A 53 0.69 8.94 3.22
CA THR A 53 -0.62 8.88 3.87
C THR A 53 -1.68 8.73 2.80
N LEU A 54 -2.44 7.65 2.82
CA LEU A 54 -3.45 7.36 1.79
C LEU A 54 -4.80 8.01 2.14
N THR A 55 -5.58 8.36 1.10
CA THR A 55 -7.00 8.62 1.28
C THR A 55 -7.72 7.35 1.77
N PRO A 56 -8.86 7.47 2.48
CA PRO A 56 -9.63 6.30 2.89
C PRO A 56 -9.99 5.35 1.75
N GLU A 57 -10.36 5.90 0.59
CA GLU A 57 -10.68 5.12 -0.61
C GLU A 57 -9.46 4.36 -1.14
N ALA A 58 -8.30 5.02 -1.25
CA ALA A 58 -7.07 4.38 -1.68
C ALA A 58 -6.63 3.29 -0.69
N TYR A 59 -6.73 3.55 0.62
CA TYR A 59 -6.43 2.54 1.64
C TYR A 59 -7.33 1.30 1.50
N MET A 60 -8.64 1.47 1.30
CA MET A 60 -9.56 0.33 1.07
C MET A 60 -9.15 -0.49 -0.16
N PHE A 61 -8.87 0.18 -1.28
CA PHE A 61 -8.45 -0.47 -2.51
C PHE A 61 -7.16 -1.28 -2.31
N PHE A 62 -6.10 -0.64 -1.80
CA PHE A 62 -4.81 -1.30 -1.62
C PHE A 62 -4.82 -2.35 -0.51
N HIS A 63 -5.68 -2.20 0.50
CA HIS A 63 -5.90 -3.22 1.52
C HIS A 63 -6.52 -4.50 0.91
N HIS A 64 -7.53 -4.36 0.04
CA HIS A 64 -8.11 -5.50 -0.68
C HIS A 64 -7.11 -6.15 -1.64
N LEU A 65 -6.33 -5.35 -2.36
CA LEU A 65 -5.29 -5.85 -3.25
C LEU A 65 -4.20 -6.62 -2.48
N GLN A 66 -3.67 -6.05 -1.38
CA GLN A 66 -2.70 -6.73 -0.53
C GLN A 66 -3.26 -8.06 0.00
N TRP A 67 -4.50 -8.07 0.49
CA TRP A 67 -5.15 -9.28 0.99
C TRP A 67 -5.26 -10.36 -0.10
N ALA A 68 -5.59 -9.98 -1.34
CA ALA A 68 -5.65 -10.91 -2.46
C ALA A 68 -4.26 -11.42 -2.87
N LEU A 69 -3.26 -10.54 -2.93
CA LEU A 69 -1.87 -10.88 -3.23
C LEU A 69 -1.31 -11.93 -2.27
N THR A 70 -1.58 -11.82 -0.97
CA THR A 70 -1.10 -12.81 0.02
C THR A 70 -1.66 -14.22 -0.15
N ARG A 71 -2.68 -14.42 -0.99
CA ARG A 71 -3.24 -15.75 -1.32
C ARG A 71 -2.60 -16.36 -2.54
N VAL A 72 -2.21 -15.51 -3.49
CA VAL A 72 -1.66 -15.92 -4.78
C VAL A 72 -0.14 -16.06 -4.69
N ILE A 73 0.52 -15.14 -3.96
CA ILE A 73 1.97 -15.12 -3.78
C ILE A 73 2.33 -15.92 -2.54
N GLN A 74 3.09 -17.00 -2.73
CA GLN A 74 3.68 -17.76 -1.64
C GLN A 74 5.02 -17.14 -1.24
N GLY A 75 5.18 -16.82 0.04
CA GLY A 75 6.46 -16.35 0.56
C GLY A 75 7.54 -17.41 0.43
N VAL A 76 8.78 -16.98 0.19
CA VAL A 76 9.93 -17.87 0.10
C VAL A 76 10.05 -18.70 1.38
N GLY A 77 10.23 -20.02 1.23
CA GLY A 77 10.29 -20.93 2.37
C GLY A 77 8.96 -21.11 3.13
N GLY A 78 7.83 -20.71 2.55
CA GLY A 78 6.50 -20.80 3.17
C GLY A 78 6.22 -19.71 4.20
N LEU A 79 7.01 -18.63 4.23
CA LEU A 79 6.80 -17.52 5.14
C LEU A 79 5.50 -16.78 4.82
N GLN A 80 4.64 -16.63 5.82
CA GLN A 80 3.38 -15.90 5.68
C GLN A 80 3.60 -14.39 5.86
N HIS A 81 3.17 -13.61 4.88
CA HIS A 81 3.32 -12.15 4.88
C HIS A 81 2.68 -11.48 6.11
N ASN A 82 1.46 -11.89 6.47
CA ASN A 82 0.72 -11.36 7.61
C ASN A 82 1.48 -11.58 8.94
N LEU A 83 2.16 -12.71 9.09
CA LEU A 83 2.96 -13.04 10.26
C LEU A 83 4.25 -12.21 10.25
N TRP A 84 4.92 -12.11 9.11
CA TRP A 84 6.12 -11.29 8.94
C TRP A 84 5.87 -9.82 9.28
N ARG A 85 4.77 -9.24 8.76
CA ARG A 85 4.42 -7.85 9.01
C ARG A 85 3.72 -7.62 10.36
N SER A 86 3.34 -8.66 11.11
CA SER A 86 2.73 -8.52 12.44
C SER A 86 3.67 -7.79 13.41
N TYR A 87 3.12 -6.85 14.17
CA TYR A 87 3.85 -6.22 15.26
C TYR A 87 4.28 -7.28 16.27
N THR A 88 5.58 -7.31 16.58
CA THR A 88 6.16 -8.20 17.56
C THR A 88 7.05 -7.40 18.49
N SER A 89 6.84 -7.58 19.79
CA SER A 89 7.77 -7.18 20.84
C SER A 89 7.95 -8.34 21.81
N HIS A 90 8.90 -8.22 22.74
CA HIS A 90 9.13 -9.26 23.75
C HIS A 90 7.89 -9.61 24.59
N ARG A 91 6.90 -8.70 24.67
CA ARG A 91 5.71 -8.84 25.52
C ARG A 91 4.41 -9.10 24.76
N ARG A 92 4.33 -8.74 23.47
CA ARG A 92 3.08 -8.81 22.72
C ARG A 92 3.32 -9.05 21.25
N GLN A 93 2.38 -9.78 20.66
CA GLN A 93 2.22 -9.88 19.22
C GLN A 93 0.85 -9.34 18.84
N ALA A 94 0.79 -8.52 17.80
CA ALA A 94 -0.45 -7.95 17.29
C ALA A 94 -0.39 -7.87 15.76
N ARG A 95 -1.55 -8.01 15.10
CA ARG A 95 -1.63 -7.85 13.64
C ARG A 95 -1.25 -6.43 13.23
N ALA A 96 -0.65 -6.28 12.05
CA ALA A 96 -0.52 -4.98 11.41
C ALA A 96 -1.92 -4.43 11.08
N ARG A 97 -2.13 -3.13 11.28
CA ARG A 97 -3.38 -2.42 11.00
C ARG A 97 -3.05 -1.03 10.47
N ASN A 98 -3.86 -0.50 9.56
CA ASN A 98 -3.67 0.84 8.98
C ASN A 98 -2.31 1.07 8.29
N PHE A 99 -1.70 -0.01 7.79
CA PHE A 99 -0.47 0.04 6.99
C PHE A 99 -0.60 -0.89 5.80
N ILE A 100 -0.24 -0.37 4.62
CA ILE A 100 -0.10 -1.12 3.38
C ILE A 100 1.38 -1.32 3.11
N ASP A 101 1.74 -2.52 2.70
CA ASP A 101 3.08 -2.90 2.28
C ASP A 101 3.26 -2.60 0.78
N GLY A 102 3.93 -1.48 0.48
CA GLY A 102 4.19 -1.03 -0.89
C GLY A 102 4.90 -2.08 -1.73
N ASP A 103 5.95 -2.70 -1.18
CA ASP A 103 6.73 -3.74 -1.85
C ASP A 103 5.85 -4.91 -2.33
N LEU A 104 4.90 -5.35 -1.49
CA LEU A 104 3.98 -6.43 -1.86
C LEU A 104 3.00 -5.95 -2.94
N VAL A 105 2.44 -4.75 -2.80
CA VAL A 105 1.49 -4.20 -3.78
C VAL A 105 2.15 -4.02 -5.15
N GLU A 106 3.38 -3.54 -5.20
CA GLU A 106 4.14 -3.32 -6.45
C GLU A 106 4.46 -4.62 -7.17
N SER A 107 4.69 -5.70 -6.41
CA SER A 107 4.91 -7.04 -6.99
C SER A 107 3.75 -7.54 -7.86
N PHE A 108 2.56 -6.93 -7.77
CA PHE A 108 1.46 -7.20 -8.68
C PHE A 108 1.87 -7.00 -10.15
N LEU A 109 2.67 -5.97 -10.45
CA LEU A 109 3.09 -5.65 -11.82
C LEU A 109 4.06 -6.71 -12.40
N ASP A 110 4.72 -7.48 -11.53
CA ASP A 110 5.64 -8.56 -11.93
C ASP A 110 4.93 -9.90 -12.14
N LEU A 111 3.63 -10.00 -11.81
CA LEU A 111 2.88 -11.25 -11.96
C LEU A 111 2.57 -11.55 -13.44
N PRO A 112 2.57 -12.83 -13.83
CA PRO A 112 2.01 -13.23 -15.12
C PRO A 112 0.50 -12.96 -15.14
N ARG A 113 -0.06 -12.75 -16.33
CA ARG A 113 -1.47 -12.32 -16.51
C ARG A 113 -2.45 -13.27 -15.82
N GLU A 114 -2.20 -14.57 -15.88
CA GLU A 114 -3.04 -15.59 -15.26
C GLU A 114 -3.10 -15.42 -13.72
N LYS A 115 -1.98 -15.01 -13.12
CA LYS A 115 -1.89 -14.75 -11.67
C LYS A 115 -2.53 -13.41 -11.31
N MET A 116 -2.43 -12.40 -12.18
CA MET A 116 -3.18 -11.15 -12.00
C MET A 116 -4.69 -11.42 -11.99
N ASP A 117 -5.20 -12.24 -12.92
CA ASP A 117 -6.61 -12.63 -12.95
C ASP A 117 -7.04 -13.39 -11.68
N GLU A 118 -6.19 -14.28 -11.17
CA GLU A 118 -6.40 -14.96 -9.88
C GLU A 118 -6.50 -13.98 -8.70
N VAL A 119 -5.61 -12.98 -8.64
CA VAL A 119 -5.66 -11.90 -7.63
C VAL A 119 -7.00 -11.16 -7.71
N LEU A 120 -7.47 -10.84 -8.93
CA LEU A 120 -8.74 -10.15 -9.12
C LEU A 120 -9.96 -10.98 -8.66
N GLN A 121 -9.92 -12.31 -8.80
CA GLN A 121 -10.97 -13.17 -8.25
C GLN A 121 -11.07 -13.02 -6.73
N PHE A 122 -9.93 -13.06 -6.04
CA PHE A 122 -9.89 -12.82 -4.60
C PHE A 122 -10.34 -11.39 -4.24
N MET A 123 -9.90 -10.36 -4.97
CA MET A 123 -10.35 -8.99 -4.70
C MET A 123 -11.88 -8.81 -4.77
N LYS A 124 -12.58 -9.58 -5.61
CA LYS A 124 -14.05 -9.59 -5.70
C LYS A 124 -14.72 -10.22 -4.47
N GLU A 125 -14.07 -11.19 -3.83
CA GLU A 125 -14.55 -11.80 -2.58
C GLU A 125 -14.34 -10.86 -1.39
N GLY A 126 -13.19 -10.18 -1.36
CA GLY A 126 -12.80 -9.26 -0.29
C GLY A 126 -12.41 -9.94 1.03
N PRO A 127 -11.76 -9.20 1.94
CA PRO A 127 -11.34 -9.72 3.24
C PRO A 127 -12.53 -10.08 4.13
N PRO A 128 -12.42 -11.18 4.92
CA PRO A 128 -13.47 -11.55 5.87
C PRO A 128 -13.63 -10.48 6.95
N ALA A 129 -14.85 -10.36 7.48
CA ALA A 129 -15.20 -9.32 8.47
C ALA A 129 -14.33 -9.37 9.76
N SER A 130 -13.72 -10.52 10.07
CA SER A 130 -12.79 -10.69 11.18
C SER A 130 -11.38 -10.14 10.94
N GLN A 131 -11.08 -9.72 9.71
CA GLN A 131 -9.87 -9.00 9.32
C GLN A 131 -10.18 -7.52 9.02
N SER A 132 -11.46 -7.14 8.95
CA SER A 132 -11.92 -5.75 8.83
C SER A 132 -12.15 -5.13 10.23
N ASP A 133 -11.09 -5.04 11.03
CA ASP A 133 -11.15 -4.35 12.33
C ASP A 133 -11.16 -2.82 12.19
N ASP A 134 -10.97 -2.32 10.96
CA ASP A 134 -10.79 -0.89 10.69
C ASP A 134 -12.14 -0.18 10.51
N VAL A 135 -12.38 0.88 11.31
CA VAL A 135 -13.57 1.76 11.24
C VAL A 135 -13.88 2.21 9.80
N ILE A 136 -12.84 2.39 8.98
CA ILE A 136 -12.91 2.86 7.59
C ILE A 136 -13.62 1.85 6.67
N THR A 137 -13.44 0.53 6.88
CA THR A 137 -14.10 -0.51 6.08
C THR A 137 -15.63 -0.54 6.25
N ARG A 138 -16.16 -0.03 7.38
CA ARG A 138 -17.60 -0.07 7.67
C ARG A 138 -18.39 1.10 7.10
N THR A 139 -17.73 2.24 6.85
CA THR A 139 -18.38 3.48 6.42
C THR A 139 -18.17 3.81 4.94
N GLY A 140 -17.22 3.16 4.26
CA GLY A 140 -16.82 3.47 2.89
C GLY A 140 -17.45 2.64 1.77
N ALA A 141 -18.53 1.90 2.02
CA ALA A 141 -19.26 1.17 0.96
C ALA A 141 -20.09 2.14 0.10
N SER A 142 -19.44 3.07 -0.60
CA SER A 142 -20.06 3.82 -1.69
C SER A 142 -20.14 2.91 -2.91
N ASN A 143 -21.38 2.60 -3.32
CA ASN A 143 -21.75 1.85 -4.52
C ASN A 143 -21.32 2.57 -5.82
N SER A 144 -20.03 2.61 -6.11
CA SER A 144 -19.56 2.75 -7.49
C SER A 144 -19.10 1.38 -7.95
N SER A 145 -20.01 0.61 -8.56
CA SER A 145 -19.68 -0.65 -9.22
C SER A 145 -18.92 -0.37 -10.51
N GLU A 146 -17.77 0.30 -10.42
CA GLU A 146 -16.81 0.33 -11.51
C GLU A 146 -16.19 -1.05 -11.65
N GLU A 147 -16.14 -1.53 -12.89
CA GLU A 147 -15.60 -2.83 -13.22
C GLU A 147 -14.15 -2.96 -12.72
N LEU A 148 -13.86 -4.07 -12.04
CA LEU A 148 -12.52 -4.42 -11.59
C LEU A 148 -11.84 -5.21 -12.71
N THR A 149 -10.93 -4.56 -13.44
CA THR A 149 -10.14 -5.15 -14.54
C THR A 149 -8.65 -5.10 -14.21
N VAL A 150 -7.86 -6.03 -14.80
CA VAL A 150 -6.41 -6.10 -14.57
C VAL A 150 -5.76 -4.76 -14.92
N ASP A 151 -6.11 -4.19 -16.07
CA ASP A 151 -5.51 -2.95 -16.56
C ASP A 151 -5.80 -1.76 -15.61
N ARG A 152 -6.96 -1.74 -14.94
CA ARG A 152 -7.28 -0.73 -13.92
C ARG A 152 -6.43 -0.92 -12.67
N VAL A 153 -6.23 -2.15 -12.22
CA VAL A 153 -5.36 -2.44 -11.07
C VAL A 153 -3.92 -2.07 -11.41
N CYS A 154 -3.40 -2.45 -12.59
CA CYS A 154 -2.08 -2.05 -13.08
C CYS A 154 -1.92 -0.53 -13.03
N ARG A 155 -2.87 0.23 -13.61
CA ARG A 155 -2.81 1.70 -13.60
C ARG A 155 -2.69 2.27 -12.19
N ARG A 156 -3.48 1.77 -11.24
CA ARG A 156 -3.44 2.24 -9.84
C ARG A 156 -2.13 1.88 -9.15
N VAL A 157 -1.56 0.71 -9.43
CA VAL A 157 -0.24 0.32 -8.88
C VAL A 157 0.88 1.13 -9.52
N GLU A 158 0.86 1.36 -10.84
CA GLU A 158 1.84 2.22 -11.53
C GLU A 158 1.82 3.67 -11.03
N GLU A 159 0.63 4.22 -10.75
CA GLU A 159 0.49 5.52 -10.08
C GLU A 159 1.17 5.53 -8.71
N MET A 160 1.08 4.44 -7.95
CA MET A 160 1.72 4.29 -6.64
C MET A 160 3.25 4.18 -6.77
N THR A 161 3.76 3.40 -7.72
CA THR A 161 5.20 3.23 -7.97
C THR A 161 5.87 4.55 -8.37
N ARG A 162 5.16 5.45 -9.07
CA ARG A 162 5.67 6.79 -9.42
C ARG A 162 5.88 7.73 -8.24
N MET A 163 5.56 7.34 -7.02
CA MET A 163 5.66 8.20 -5.84
C MET A 163 7.04 8.21 -5.17
N HIS A 164 7.92 7.26 -5.49
CA HIS A 164 9.25 7.15 -4.88
C HIS A 164 10.35 6.85 -5.92
#